data_AF-A0A7J5VQY2-F1
#
_entry.id   AF-A0A7J5VQY2-F1
#
_cell.length_a   1.000
_cell.length_b   1.000
_cell.length_c   1.000
_cell.angle_alpha   90.00
_cell.angle_beta   90.00
_cell.angle_gamma   90.00
#
_symmetry.space_group_name_H-M   'P 1'
#
loop_
_entity.id
_entity.type
_entity.pdbx_description
1 polymer ?
#
loop_
_entity_poly.entity_id
_entity_poly.type
_entity_poly.pdbx_seq_one_letter_code
_entity_poly.pdbx_strand_id
1 'polypeptide(L)'
;MRDGHLPLADLITIRRGELAHNPLTDRIEPVTQELVKLRGTGAEWCCCYYDPASRGCSIYRNRPVACGVLQCWQPELTLALVGRDLLSRLDLLAEDEALRTLVLEYERLCPGPDMGEVERNLADQAENVLSTLEEQVNRDLAFRDRVVRELHLPLALEMFLFGRPLFQLLQALGVKVSEAPQGLRLALPREGREGRRR
;
A
#
# COMPACT_ATOMS: atom_id res chain seq x y z
N MET A 1 14.96 -2.17 -12.39
CA MET A 1 14.49 -1.03 -11.58
C MET A 1 15.55 0.04 -11.50
N ARG A 2 16.79 -0.29 -11.09
CA ARG A 2 17.90 0.68 -10.97
C ARG A 2 18.39 1.28 -12.30
N ASP A 3 18.18 0.60 -13.42
CA ASP A 3 18.54 1.11 -14.76
C ASP A 3 17.53 2.15 -15.31
N GLY A 4 16.57 2.62 -14.51
CA GLY A 4 15.64 3.70 -14.89
C GLY A 4 14.53 3.29 -15.87
N HIS A 5 14.39 2.00 -16.21
CA HIS A 5 13.37 1.53 -17.15
C HIS A 5 11.93 1.55 -16.62
N LEU A 6 11.74 1.81 -15.33
CA LEU A 6 10.44 1.90 -14.67
C LEU A 6 10.30 3.27 -14.01
N PRO A 7 9.38 4.12 -14.48
CA PRO A 7 9.07 5.38 -13.81
C PRO A 7 8.58 5.14 -12.38
N LEU A 8 8.98 6.00 -11.43
CA LEU A 8 8.49 5.93 -10.05
C LEU A 8 6.97 6.03 -9.97
N ALA A 9 6.35 6.77 -10.90
CA ALA A 9 4.90 6.89 -11.01
C ALA A 9 4.19 5.58 -11.42
N ASP A 10 4.91 4.55 -11.87
CA ASP A 10 4.35 3.22 -12.14
C ASP A 10 4.51 2.26 -10.97
N LEU A 11 5.05 2.76 -9.85
CA LEU A 11 5.30 2.01 -8.64
C LEU A 11 4.36 2.47 -7.52
N ILE A 12 4.09 1.55 -6.60
CA ILE A 12 3.39 1.82 -5.35
C ILE A 12 4.14 1.18 -4.20
N THR A 13 4.22 1.90 -3.08
CA THR A 13 4.86 1.40 -1.86
C THR A 13 3.83 0.68 -1.00
N ILE A 14 4.19 -0.52 -0.54
CA ILE A 14 3.52 -1.25 0.54
C ILE A 14 4.43 -1.14 1.76
N ARG A 15 3.97 -0.39 2.75
CA ARG A 15 4.73 -0.10 3.96
C ARG A 15 4.70 -1.30 4.91
N ARG A 16 5.74 -1.40 5.75
CA ARG A 16 5.76 -2.39 6.84
C ARG A 16 4.47 -2.29 7.67
N GLY A 17 3.88 -3.43 8.00
CA GLY A 17 2.63 -3.53 8.76
C GLY A 17 1.37 -3.56 7.90
N GLU A 18 1.44 -3.17 6.62
CA GLU A 18 0.28 -3.28 5.72
C GLU A 18 -0.09 -4.74 5.44
N LEU A 19 -1.39 -5.02 5.31
CA LEU A 19 -1.86 -6.33 4.89
C LEU A 19 -1.57 -6.58 3.40
N ALA A 20 -0.96 -7.72 3.12
CA ALA A 20 -0.79 -8.26 1.78
C ALA A 20 -1.03 -9.78 1.78
N HIS A 21 -1.39 -10.34 0.62
CA HIS A 21 -1.41 -11.79 0.45
C HIS A 21 0.02 -12.32 0.43
N ASN A 22 0.33 -13.26 1.32
CA ASN A 22 1.56 -14.01 1.32
C ASN A 22 1.32 -15.38 0.63
N PRO A 23 1.88 -15.61 -0.56
CA PRO A 23 1.67 -16.85 -1.29
C PRO A 23 2.39 -18.07 -0.66
N LEU A 24 3.29 -17.88 0.30
CA LEU A 24 3.92 -18.99 1.04
C LEU A 24 3.01 -19.55 2.13
N THR A 25 2.25 -18.68 2.82
CA THR A 25 1.33 -19.06 3.89
C THR A 25 -0.12 -19.17 3.42
N ASP A 26 -0.40 -18.68 2.21
CA ASP A 26 -1.72 -18.50 1.61
C ASP A 26 -2.67 -17.71 2.53
N ARG A 27 -2.15 -16.64 3.14
CA ARG A 27 -2.88 -15.80 4.08
C ARG A 27 -2.72 -14.33 3.73
N ILE A 28 -3.70 -13.54 4.15
CA ILE A 28 -3.54 -12.09 4.24
C ILE A 28 -2.90 -11.80 5.60
N GLU A 29 -1.71 -11.22 5.59
CA GLU A 29 -0.94 -10.96 6.80
C GLU A 29 -0.13 -9.66 6.67
N PRO A 30 0.28 -9.05 7.80
CA PRO A 30 1.11 -7.84 7.78
C PRO A 30 2.47 -8.12 7.13
N VAL A 31 2.90 -7.27 6.21
CA VAL A 31 4.25 -7.36 5.63
C VAL A 31 5.29 -6.94 6.68
N THR A 32 6.34 -7.74 6.84
CA THR A 32 7.39 -7.53 7.85
C THR A 32 8.42 -6.47 7.46
N GLN A 33 8.46 -6.11 6.18
CA GLN A 33 9.36 -5.13 5.58
C GLN A 33 8.62 -4.35 4.48
N GLU A 34 9.07 -3.14 4.21
CA GLU A 34 8.58 -2.34 3.08
C GLU A 34 8.92 -3.04 1.76
N LEU A 35 8.00 -2.97 0.79
CA LEU A 35 8.26 -3.41 -0.57
C LEU A 35 7.59 -2.49 -1.59
N VAL A 36 8.21 -2.37 -2.75
CA VAL A 36 7.68 -1.63 -3.89
C VAL A 36 7.18 -2.60 -4.95
N LYS A 37 5.98 -2.36 -5.49
CA LYS A 37 5.42 -3.14 -6.59
C LYS A 37 4.92 -2.25 -7.73
N LEU A 38 4.71 -2.85 -8.90
CA LEU A 38 4.01 -2.19 -10.00
C LEU A 38 2.56 -1.87 -9.58
N ARG A 39 2.09 -0.68 -9.93
CA ARG A 39 0.69 -0.30 -9.69
C ARG A 39 -0.27 -1.07 -10.61
N GLY A 40 -1.50 -1.25 -10.13
CA GLY A 40 -2.60 -1.76 -10.93
C GLY A 40 -3.26 -0.67 -11.79
N THR A 41 -4.25 -1.05 -12.58
CA THR A 41 -5.14 -0.14 -13.31
C THR A 41 -6.45 0.07 -12.55
N GLY A 42 -6.76 1.32 -12.19
CA GLY A 42 -7.98 1.63 -11.45
C GLY A 42 -8.04 0.91 -10.09
N ALA A 43 -9.16 0.26 -9.81
CA ALA A 43 -9.36 -0.56 -8.61
C ALA A 43 -9.04 -2.06 -8.85
N GLU A 44 -8.52 -2.40 -10.02
CA GLU A 44 -8.26 -3.79 -10.40
C GLU A 44 -6.81 -4.19 -10.14
N TRP A 45 -6.59 -5.50 -9.98
CA TRP A 45 -5.26 -6.09 -9.89
C TRP A 45 -4.52 -6.16 -11.22
N CYS A 46 -5.15 -5.75 -12.33
CA CYS A 46 -4.53 -5.77 -13.65
C CYS A 46 -3.33 -4.83 -13.70
N CYS A 47 -2.18 -5.33 -14.14
CA CYS A 47 -0.92 -4.57 -14.19
C CYS A 47 -1.04 -3.37 -15.14
N CYS A 48 -0.47 -2.22 -14.76
CA CYS A 48 -0.45 -1.00 -15.60
C CYS A 48 0.25 -1.17 -16.96
N TYR A 49 1.06 -2.22 -17.15
CA TYR A 49 1.72 -2.55 -18.41
C TYR A 49 1.06 -3.69 -19.19
N TYR A 50 -0.08 -4.20 -18.76
CA TYR A 50 -0.83 -5.17 -19.55
C TYR A 50 -1.43 -4.47 -20.77
N ASP A 51 -1.08 -4.95 -21.95
CA ASP A 51 -1.67 -4.53 -23.22
C ASP A 51 -2.72 -5.56 -23.67
N PRO A 52 -4.01 -5.22 -23.67
CA PRO A 52 -5.07 -6.13 -24.08
C PRO A 52 -5.02 -6.47 -25.58
N ALA A 53 -4.44 -5.61 -26.42
CA ALA A 53 -4.35 -5.84 -27.87
C ALA A 53 -3.35 -6.97 -28.19
N SER A 54 -2.16 -6.91 -27.60
CA SER A 54 -1.14 -7.97 -27.73
C SER A 54 -1.32 -9.13 -26.74
N ARG A 55 -2.24 -9.00 -25.77
CA ARG A 55 -2.40 -9.93 -24.63
C ARG A 55 -1.08 -10.15 -23.89
N GLY A 56 -0.30 -9.09 -23.74
CA GLY A 56 1.09 -9.15 -23.32
C GLY A 56 1.50 -7.97 -22.45
N CYS A 57 2.77 -7.98 -22.03
CA CYS A 57 3.35 -6.86 -21.30
C CYS A 57 3.97 -5.87 -22.28
N SER A 58 3.57 -4.60 -22.23
CA SER A 58 4.10 -3.55 -23.10
C SER A 58 5.59 -3.27 -22.86
N ILE A 59 6.10 -3.63 -21.69
CA ILE A 59 7.52 -3.54 -21.32
C ILE A 59 8.18 -4.92 -21.22
N TYR A 60 7.72 -5.93 -21.97
CA TYR A 60 8.13 -7.32 -21.79
C TYR A 60 9.66 -7.50 -21.67
N ARG A 61 10.47 -6.80 -22.47
CA ARG A 61 11.94 -6.86 -22.41
C ARG A 61 12.54 -6.28 -21.11
N ASN A 62 11.87 -5.31 -20.50
CA ASN A 62 12.32 -4.58 -19.31
C ASN A 62 11.51 -4.94 -18.06
N ARG A 63 10.76 -6.06 -18.08
CA ARG A 63 9.89 -6.47 -16.97
C ARG A 63 10.70 -6.78 -15.70
N PRO A 64 10.15 -6.54 -14.51
CA PRO A 64 10.78 -6.95 -13.26
C PRO A 64 11.10 -8.45 -13.23
N VAL A 65 12.14 -8.84 -12.48
CA VAL A 65 12.55 -10.26 -12.35
C VAL A 65 11.39 -11.13 -11.85
N ALA A 66 10.59 -10.61 -10.90
CA ALA A 66 9.41 -11.28 -10.37
C ALA A 66 8.37 -11.57 -11.47
N CYS A 67 8.16 -10.65 -12.40
CA CYS A 67 7.28 -10.86 -13.56
C CYS A 67 7.88 -11.86 -14.57
N GLY A 68 9.21 -11.99 -14.62
CA GLY A 68 9.89 -12.93 -15.50
C GLY A 68 9.78 -14.39 -15.09
N VAL A 69 9.65 -14.65 -13.78
CA VAL A 69 9.54 -16.01 -13.23
C VAL A 69 8.10 -16.40 -12.85
N LEU A 70 7.14 -15.50 -13.03
CA LEU A 70 5.73 -15.73 -12.69
C LEU A 70 5.10 -16.79 -13.61
N GLN A 71 4.96 -18.02 -13.11
CA GLN A 71 4.39 -19.15 -13.83
C GLN A 71 3.34 -19.87 -12.97
N CYS A 72 2.07 -19.81 -13.36
CA CYS A 72 0.98 -20.39 -12.57
C CYS A 72 1.04 -21.92 -12.46
N TRP A 73 1.68 -22.60 -13.42
CA TRP A 73 1.80 -24.06 -13.45
C TRP A 73 3.09 -24.58 -12.78
N GLN A 74 4.03 -23.70 -12.44
CA GLN A 74 5.33 -24.04 -11.86
C GLN A 74 5.82 -22.88 -10.97
N PRO A 75 5.21 -22.71 -9.78
CA PRO A 75 5.37 -21.50 -8.98
C PRO A 75 6.68 -21.46 -8.18
N GLU A 76 7.52 -22.51 -8.22
CA GLU A 76 8.68 -22.69 -7.33
C GLU A 76 9.66 -21.52 -7.41
N LEU A 77 9.94 -21.03 -8.62
CA LEU A 77 10.81 -19.85 -8.81
C LEU A 77 10.17 -18.57 -8.30
N THR A 78 8.85 -18.43 -8.43
CA THR A 78 8.12 -17.26 -7.89
C THR A 78 8.13 -17.29 -6.36
N LEU A 79 7.81 -18.44 -5.76
CA LEU A 79 7.78 -18.63 -4.31
C LEU A 79 9.18 -18.43 -3.71
N ALA A 80 10.24 -18.84 -4.41
CA ALA A 80 11.62 -18.63 -3.98
C ALA A 80 12.04 -17.14 -3.89
N LEU A 81 11.33 -16.23 -4.57
CA LEU A 81 11.58 -14.79 -4.51
C LEU A 81 10.80 -14.08 -3.39
N VAL A 82 9.77 -14.71 -2.83
CA VAL A 82 8.86 -14.06 -1.87
C VAL A 82 9.65 -13.62 -0.64
N GLY A 83 9.58 -12.32 -0.35
CA GLY A 83 10.23 -11.71 0.81
C GLY A 83 11.76 -11.58 0.71
N ARG A 84 12.37 -11.85 -0.45
CA ARG A 84 13.82 -11.78 -0.66
C ARG A 84 14.21 -10.59 -1.52
N ASP A 85 15.34 -9.97 -1.20
CA ASP A 85 15.94 -8.86 -1.95
C ASP A 85 14.92 -7.77 -2.35
N LEU A 86 14.01 -7.45 -1.41
CA LEU A 86 12.97 -6.48 -1.66
C LEU A 86 13.57 -5.08 -1.78
N LEU A 87 13.00 -4.30 -2.71
CA LEU A 87 13.33 -2.90 -2.87
C LEU A 87 12.38 -2.06 -2.01
N SER A 88 12.94 -1.23 -1.16
CA SER A 88 12.25 -0.10 -0.53
C SER A 88 12.24 1.10 -1.48
N ARG A 89 11.44 2.12 -1.18
CA ARG A 89 11.49 3.39 -1.94
C ARG A 89 12.83 4.09 -1.77
N LEU A 90 13.51 3.90 -0.64
CA LEU A 90 14.84 4.45 -0.38
C LEU A 90 15.93 3.80 -1.23
N ASP A 91 15.73 2.58 -1.74
CA ASP A 91 16.64 1.95 -2.70
C ASP A 91 16.52 2.51 -4.11
N LEU A 92 15.46 3.27 -4.37
CA LEU A 92 15.10 3.82 -5.68
C LEU A 92 15.26 5.35 -5.75
N LEU A 93 15.47 6.01 -4.61
CA LEU A 93 15.67 7.45 -4.50
C LEU A 93 17.14 7.75 -4.19
N ALA A 94 17.73 8.71 -4.89
CA ALA A 94 19.11 9.12 -4.66
C ALA A 94 19.27 9.78 -3.26
N GLU A 95 20.46 9.69 -2.66
CA GLU A 95 20.69 10.16 -1.30
C GLU A 95 20.46 11.68 -1.11
N ASP A 96 20.75 12.47 -2.14
CA ASP A 96 20.64 13.93 -2.18
C ASP A 96 19.29 14.41 -2.76
N GLU A 97 18.37 13.51 -3.05
CA GLU A 97 17.08 13.84 -3.66
C GLU A 97 16.09 14.40 -2.63
N ALA A 98 15.43 15.52 -2.96
CA ALA A 98 14.41 16.13 -2.10
C ALA A 98 13.27 15.16 -1.73
N LEU A 99 12.91 14.26 -2.65
CA LEU A 99 11.89 13.23 -2.43
C LEU A 99 12.29 12.24 -1.33
N ARG A 100 13.58 11.92 -1.20
CA ARG A 100 14.08 11.05 -0.13
C ARG A 100 13.86 11.68 1.24
N THR A 101 14.12 12.97 1.37
CA THR A 101 13.88 13.73 2.61
C THR A 101 12.39 13.70 3.00
N LEU A 102 11.49 13.87 2.04
CA LEU A 102 10.04 13.81 2.28
C LEU A 102 9.59 12.43 2.74
N VAL A 103 10.15 11.36 2.15
CA VAL A 103 9.88 9.98 2.58
C VAL A 103 10.28 9.78 4.05
N LEU A 104 11.47 10.22 4.42
CA LEU A 104 11.98 10.09 5.79
C LEU A 104 11.16 10.92 6.79
N GLU A 105 10.76 12.13 6.39
CA GLU A 105 9.88 12.98 7.19
C GLU A 105 8.50 12.33 7.39
N TYR A 106 7.92 11.78 6.32
CA TYR A 106 6.64 11.10 6.36
C TYR A 106 6.67 9.89 7.29
N GLU A 107 7.70 9.03 7.20
CA GLU A 107 7.82 7.88 8.09
C GLU A 107 7.94 8.26 9.56
N ARG A 108 8.63 9.36 9.86
CA ARG A 108 8.77 9.86 11.23
C ARG A 108 7.44 10.41 11.78
N LEU A 109 6.66 11.10 10.96
CA LEU A 109 5.43 11.78 11.40
C LEU A 109 4.19 10.88 11.35
N CYS A 110 4.13 9.99 10.37
CA CYS A 110 2.99 9.14 10.05
C CYS A 110 3.42 7.67 9.95
N PRO A 111 3.98 7.07 11.02
CA PRO A 111 4.42 5.68 10.99
C PRO A 111 3.26 4.74 10.65
N GLY A 112 3.52 3.74 9.81
CA GLY A 112 2.52 2.73 9.46
C GLY A 112 2.24 1.82 10.65
N PRO A 113 0.97 1.64 11.07
CA PRO A 113 0.64 0.70 12.13
C PRO A 113 0.77 -0.75 11.63
N ASP A 114 1.00 -1.69 12.56
CA ASP A 114 0.82 -3.11 12.27
C ASP A 114 -0.67 -3.41 12.13
N MET A 115 -1.13 -3.69 10.90
CA MET A 115 -2.55 -3.85 10.62
C MET A 115 -3.14 -5.13 11.23
N GLY A 116 -2.30 -6.13 11.54
CA GLY A 116 -2.74 -7.34 12.23
C GLY A 116 -2.97 -7.08 13.72
N GLU A 117 -2.15 -6.22 14.33
CA GLU A 117 -2.40 -5.72 15.68
C GLU A 117 -3.64 -4.82 15.73
N VAL A 118 -3.81 -3.94 14.73
CA VAL A 118 -5.01 -3.11 14.60
C VAL A 118 -6.27 -3.99 14.52
N GLU A 119 -6.26 -5.02 13.67
CA GLU A 119 -7.40 -5.95 13.53
C GLU A 119 -7.76 -6.63 14.87
N ARG A 120 -6.76 -7.14 15.60
CA ARG A 120 -6.97 -7.74 16.93
C ARG A 120 -7.52 -6.74 17.94
N ASN A 121 -6.92 -5.55 18.02
CA ASN A 121 -7.31 -4.55 19.00
C ASN A 121 -8.69 -3.94 18.69
N LEU A 122 -9.11 -3.88 17.42
CA LEU A 122 -10.47 -3.48 17.04
C LEU A 122 -11.53 -4.46 17.55
N ALA A 123 -11.21 -5.75 17.68
CA ALA A 123 -12.14 -6.74 18.22
C ALA A 123 -12.34 -6.59 19.75
N ASP A 124 -11.30 -6.18 20.47
CA ASP A 124 -11.30 -6.14 21.95
C ASP A 124 -11.58 -4.74 22.53
N GLN A 125 -11.09 -3.67 21.89
CA GLN A 125 -11.04 -2.30 22.43
C GLN A 125 -11.37 -1.23 21.37
N ALA A 126 -12.41 -1.49 20.58
CA ALA A 126 -12.77 -0.70 19.40
C ALA A 126 -12.74 0.83 19.59
N GLU A 127 -13.34 1.37 20.64
CA GLU A 127 -13.52 2.82 20.81
C GLU A 127 -12.18 3.57 20.95
N ASN A 128 -11.28 3.10 21.82
CA ASN A 128 -9.96 3.70 22.03
C ASN A 128 -9.08 3.57 20.79
N VAL A 129 -9.14 2.41 20.13
CA VAL A 129 -8.37 2.11 18.91
C VAL A 129 -8.84 3.00 17.76
N LEU A 130 -10.16 3.13 17.55
CA LEU A 130 -10.72 4.01 16.52
C LEU A 130 -10.32 5.47 16.73
N SER A 131 -10.36 5.97 17.98
CA SER A 131 -9.93 7.35 18.27
C SER A 131 -8.45 7.56 17.91
N THR A 132 -7.58 6.61 18.27
CA THR A 132 -6.14 6.68 17.95
C THR A 132 -5.91 6.63 16.43
N LEU A 133 -6.60 5.73 15.74
CA LEU A 133 -6.51 5.60 14.28
C LEU A 133 -7.06 6.84 13.56
N GLU A 134 -8.10 7.48 14.10
CA GLU A 134 -8.67 8.71 13.54
C GLU A 134 -7.64 9.85 13.57
N GLU A 135 -6.91 10.02 14.67
CA GLU A 135 -5.80 10.98 14.76
C GLU A 135 -4.69 10.67 13.75
N GLN A 136 -4.33 9.40 13.58
CA GLN A 136 -3.31 8.96 12.62
C GLN A 136 -3.75 9.21 11.18
N VAL A 137 -4.99 8.89 10.83
CA VAL A 137 -5.58 9.12 9.50
C VAL A 137 -5.57 10.60 9.16
N ASN A 138 -6.01 11.45 10.09
CA ASN A 138 -6.06 12.90 9.84
C ASN A 138 -4.67 13.51 9.73
N ARG A 139 -3.68 13.01 10.48
CA ARG A 139 -2.28 13.43 10.34
C ARG A 139 -1.69 13.00 8.99
N ASP A 140 -1.94 11.76 8.56
CA ASP A 140 -1.55 11.24 7.25
C ASP A 140 -2.08 12.13 6.13
N LEU A 141 -3.38 12.44 6.15
CA LEU A 141 -4.02 13.28 5.15
C LEU A 141 -3.51 14.72 5.17
N ALA A 142 -3.33 15.32 6.35
CA ALA A 142 -2.79 16.68 6.46
C ALA A 142 -1.37 16.77 5.89
N PHE A 143 -0.54 15.75 6.12
CA PHE A 143 0.79 15.68 5.52
C PHE A 143 0.72 15.59 4.00
N ARG A 144 -0.10 14.66 3.48
CA ARG A 144 -0.28 14.47 2.03
C ARG A 144 -0.79 15.73 1.35
N ASP A 145 -1.85 16.35 1.87
CA ASP A 145 -2.45 17.57 1.30
C ASP A 145 -1.42 18.72 1.25
N ARG A 146 -0.66 18.92 2.32
CA ARG A 146 0.42 19.93 2.34
C ARG A 146 1.44 19.69 1.22
N VAL A 147 2.02 18.50 1.15
CA VAL A 147 3.08 18.20 0.18
C VAL A 147 2.54 18.23 -1.26
N VAL A 148 1.33 17.70 -1.50
CA VAL A 148 0.70 17.74 -2.82
C VAL A 148 0.47 19.18 -3.28
N ARG A 149 0.03 20.08 -2.39
CA ARG A 149 -0.15 21.51 -2.72
C ARG A 149 1.18 22.24 -2.96
N GLU A 150 2.18 21.98 -2.11
CA GLU A 150 3.49 22.63 -2.20
C GLU A 150 4.24 22.22 -3.48
N LEU A 151 4.18 20.94 -3.85
CA LEU A 151 5.01 20.37 -4.91
C LEU A 151 4.22 19.97 -6.17
N HIS A 152 2.90 20.17 -6.19
CA HIS A 152 2.02 19.75 -7.28
C HIS A 152 2.20 18.26 -7.64
N LEU A 153 2.35 17.41 -6.63
CA LEU A 153 2.65 15.99 -6.81
C LEU A 153 1.51 15.26 -7.54
N PRO A 154 1.81 14.55 -8.63
CA PRO A 154 0.83 13.63 -9.23
C PRO A 154 0.49 12.50 -8.26
N LEU A 155 -0.77 12.09 -8.22
CA LEU A 155 -1.25 10.98 -7.37
C LEU A 155 -0.39 9.72 -7.52
N ALA A 156 0.03 9.40 -8.74
CA ALA A 156 0.86 8.24 -9.02
C ALA A 156 2.22 8.30 -8.29
N LEU A 157 2.83 9.48 -8.21
CA LEU A 157 4.08 9.68 -7.47
C LEU A 157 3.82 9.74 -5.96
N GLU A 158 2.70 10.30 -5.52
CA GLU A 158 2.26 10.26 -4.13
C GLU A 158 2.12 8.81 -3.60
N MET A 159 1.54 7.91 -4.40
CA MET A 159 1.40 6.48 -4.06
C MET A 159 2.74 5.77 -3.96
N PHE A 160 3.74 6.19 -4.73
CA PHE A 160 5.11 5.71 -4.55
C PHE A 160 5.73 6.26 -3.26
N LEU A 161 5.63 7.56 -3.01
CA LEU A 161 6.31 8.20 -1.88
C LEU A 161 5.71 7.81 -0.52
N PHE A 162 4.39 7.75 -0.42
CA PHE A 162 3.68 7.60 0.86
C PHE A 162 2.85 6.32 0.94
N GLY A 163 2.78 5.53 -0.14
CA GLY A 163 1.91 4.36 -0.18
C GLY A 163 0.43 4.74 -0.19
N ARG A 164 -0.42 3.75 0.09
CA ARG A 164 -1.88 3.95 0.21
C ARG A 164 -2.19 4.80 1.44
N PRO A 165 -3.15 5.75 1.37
CA PRO A 165 -3.60 6.50 2.53
C PRO A 165 -4.14 5.57 3.62
N LEU A 166 -3.88 5.89 4.89
CA LEU A 166 -4.19 4.99 6.00
C LEU A 166 -5.68 4.63 6.08
N PHE A 167 -6.57 5.57 5.76
CA PHE A 167 -8.01 5.31 5.76
C PHE A 167 -8.42 4.21 4.76
N GLN A 168 -7.73 4.11 3.61
CA GLN A 168 -8.02 3.05 2.62
C GLN A 168 -7.58 1.69 3.12
N LEU A 169 -6.48 1.62 3.88
CA LEU A 169 -6.02 0.39 4.50
C LEU A 169 -7.01 -0.10 5.56
N LEU A 170 -7.56 0.81 6.36
CA LEU A 170 -8.54 0.50 7.40
C LEU A 170 -9.89 0.03 6.83
N GLN A 171 -10.27 0.49 5.63
CA GLN A 171 -11.49 0.00 4.96
C GLN A 171 -11.43 -1.52 4.68
N ALA A 172 -10.24 -2.08 4.44
CA ALA A 172 -10.07 -3.52 4.27
C ALA A 172 -10.37 -4.31 5.56
N LEU A 173 -10.27 -3.66 6.73
CA LEU A 173 -10.67 -4.22 8.03
C LEU A 173 -12.16 -3.95 8.37
N GLY A 174 -12.93 -3.41 7.41
CA GLY A 174 -14.34 -3.10 7.60
C GLY A 174 -14.62 -1.76 8.29
N VAL A 175 -13.59 -0.95 8.60
CA VAL A 175 -13.77 0.38 9.18
C VAL A 175 -14.47 1.30 8.18
N LYS A 176 -15.56 1.93 8.63
CA LYS A 176 -16.28 2.96 7.88
C LYS A 176 -15.62 4.31 8.09
N VAL A 177 -15.57 5.08 7.01
CA VAL A 177 -14.94 6.39 6.95
C VAL A 177 -16.00 7.39 6.50
N SER A 178 -16.10 8.51 7.19
CA SER A 178 -16.99 9.62 6.83
C SER A 178 -16.29 10.96 7.03
N GLU A 179 -16.65 11.95 6.22
CA GLU A 179 -16.15 13.31 6.39
C GLU A 179 -16.81 14.04 7.57
N ALA A 180 -16.04 14.88 8.25
CA ALA A 180 -16.48 15.81 9.28
C ALA A 180 -15.71 17.13 9.17
N PRO A 181 -16.17 18.22 9.83
CA PRO A 181 -15.50 19.52 9.75
C PRO A 181 -14.03 19.53 10.18
N GLN A 182 -13.62 18.57 11.02
CA GLN A 182 -12.26 18.46 11.58
C GLN A 182 -11.40 17.39 10.87
N GLY A 183 -11.89 16.81 9.78
CA GLY A 183 -11.22 15.74 9.05
C GLY A 183 -12.10 14.50 8.90
N LEU A 184 -11.49 13.34 8.69
CA LEU A 184 -12.18 12.06 8.61
C LEU A 184 -12.55 11.55 10.00
N ARG A 185 -13.70 10.88 10.07
CA ARG A 185 -14.20 10.13 11.22
C ARG A 185 -14.20 8.64 10.92
N LEU A 186 -13.84 7.84 11.92
CA LEU A 186 -13.82 6.39 11.82
C LEU A 186 -14.94 5.76 12.66
N ALA A 187 -15.56 4.72 12.13
CA ALA A 187 -16.57 3.93 12.85
C ALA A 187 -16.52 2.47 12.43
N LEU A 188 -16.84 1.55 13.34
CA LEU A 188 -17.14 0.17 12.96
C LEU A 188 -18.62 0.06 12.51
N PRO A 189 -18.94 -0.84 11.58
CA PRO A 189 -20.34 -1.15 11.27
C PRO A 189 -21.03 -1.63 12.54
N ARG A 190 -22.19 -1.06 12.87
CA ARG A 190 -23.03 -1.60 13.95
C ARG A 190 -23.40 -3.03 13.57
N GLU A 191 -23.15 -3.99 14.46
CA GLU A 191 -23.66 -5.35 14.27
C GLU A 191 -25.19 -5.29 14.11
N GLY A 192 -25.65 -5.48 12.88
CA GLY A 192 -27.05 -5.76 12.63
C GLY A 192 -27.35 -7.15 13.18
N ARG A 193 -28.29 -7.23 14.12
CA ARG A 193 -29.04 -8.47 14.39
C ARG A 193 -29.78 -8.86 13.10
N GLU A 194 -29.11 -9.51 12.15
CA GLU A 194 -29.80 -10.07 10.99
C GLU A 194 -29.02 -11.24 10.37
N GLY A 195 -29.44 -12.44 10.80
CA GLY A 195 -29.66 -13.57 9.91
C GLY A 195 -28.47 -14.06 9.09
N ARG A 196 -27.61 -14.88 9.72
CA ARG A 196 -26.84 -15.90 9.00
C ARG A 196 -27.82 -16.84 8.28
N ARG A 197 -28.12 -16.57 7.01
CA ARG A 197 -28.81 -17.50 6.11
C ARG A 197 -27.85 -17.93 4.99
N ARG A 198 -27.32 -19.13 5.21
CA ARG A 198 -26.88 -20.18 4.28
C ARG A 198 -25.74 -19.84 3.33
#